data_AF-A0A5D6XH74-F1
#
_entry.id   AF-A0A5D6XH74-F1
#
_cell.length_a   1.000
_cell.length_b   1.000
_cell.length_c   1.000
_cell.angle_alpha   90.00
_cell.angle_beta   90.00
_cell.angle_gamma   90.00
#
_symmetry.space_group_name_H-M   'P 1'
#
loop_
_entity.id
_entity.type
_entity.pdbx_description
1 polymer ?
#
loop_
_entity_poly.entity_id
_entity_poly.type
_entity_poly.pdbx_seq_one_letter_code
_entity_poly.pdbx_strand_id
1 'polypeptide(L)'
;MLAKRLAQVVRVRRLARAFSAASGFRCGACGAGSAKWQGHSGDALSAVLRMNDVQGAAVASRIKLPERELNWVLGGGLVPGSLTLVAGNPGVGKSTLALQIANMLALGDAPRDVLYVSGEESALQVKMRADRLGAVSDRLFVASETNIDAILEMIERRGDSAGGFAAVVVDSIQTVYAEEIPSAAGSVNQVKECTLRLLRLAKLRSVPVLLVGHVTKSGDIAGPKVLEHIVDTVVQLDGDPQSARRFLRCQKNRFGNTSEVGVFNMTDAGLQPLVNPLLAFVSSTADERVQNSTYAGGDNDGNDDDDDSDDGALDGSSLTIAMEGTRPIPLEIQALANRSHFNMDGKGGGSTSAPFSRVRGVGVAFDKLQLLFAVLERRAHVSFRNQSVFVNIAEGYTIQEPAADLALAVALASSVLARPVLPRSVFLGEVALSGHLRPVKMLESRLAAAAKVGLRVCVIPRVHCAETRKALRKFDGSLRVVEAATLRQALTIALSAGDSGGRDAAPETDAADW
;
A
#
# COMPACT_ATOMS: atom_id res chain seq x y z
N MET A 1 -12.85 -23.60 59.90
CA MET A 1 -11.63 -23.15 59.18
C MET A 1 -11.85 -22.01 58.18
N LEU A 2 -13.08 -21.60 57.83
CA LEU A 2 -13.30 -20.46 56.92
C LEU A 2 -13.16 -19.07 57.58
N ALA A 3 -13.41 -18.94 58.88
CA ALA A 3 -13.36 -17.63 59.57
C ALA A 3 -11.92 -17.07 59.78
N LYS A 4 -10.90 -17.93 59.80
CA LYS A 4 -9.49 -17.50 59.97
C LYS A 4 -8.86 -16.96 58.68
N ARG A 5 -9.42 -17.26 57.49
CA ARG A 5 -8.91 -16.73 56.19
C ARG A 5 -9.43 -15.33 55.86
N LEU A 6 -10.61 -14.94 56.34
CA LEU A 6 -11.16 -13.58 56.15
C LEU A 6 -10.43 -12.52 56.99
N ALA A 7 -9.91 -12.89 58.17
CA ALA A 7 -9.15 -11.98 59.04
C ALA A 7 -7.76 -11.58 58.47
N GLN A 8 -7.17 -12.40 57.59
CA GLN A 8 -5.89 -12.08 56.94
C GLN A 8 -6.04 -11.11 55.76
N VAL A 9 -7.17 -11.11 55.06
CA VAL A 9 -7.42 -10.22 53.90
C VAL A 9 -7.76 -8.79 54.34
N VAL A 10 -8.40 -8.61 55.50
CA VAL A 10 -8.72 -7.28 56.04
C VAL A 10 -7.48 -6.60 56.67
N ARG A 11 -6.48 -7.36 57.12
CA ARG A 11 -5.26 -6.79 57.75
C ARG A 11 -4.27 -6.20 56.74
N VAL A 12 -4.27 -6.66 55.49
CA VAL A 12 -3.43 -6.10 54.40
C VAL A 12 -4.01 -4.77 53.87
N ARG A 13 -5.34 -4.58 53.91
CA ARG A 13 -5.99 -3.32 53.49
C ARG A 13 -5.79 -2.14 54.44
N ARG A 14 -5.46 -2.37 55.73
CA ARG A 14 -5.16 -1.29 56.69
C ARG A 14 -3.69 -0.87 56.74
N LEU A 15 -2.76 -1.70 56.27
CA LEU A 15 -1.33 -1.34 56.20
C LEU A 15 -0.97 -0.50 54.96
N ALA A 16 -1.72 -0.64 53.87
CA ALA A 16 -1.51 0.18 52.66
C ALA A 16 -2.00 1.64 52.79
N ARG A 17 -2.83 1.96 53.79
CA ARG A 17 -3.34 3.33 54.04
C ARG A 17 -2.51 4.13 55.06
N ALA A 18 -1.44 3.56 55.61
CA ALA A 18 -0.62 4.21 56.64
C ALA A 18 0.75 4.71 56.15
N PHE A 19 1.05 4.63 54.85
CA PHE A 19 2.35 5.03 54.27
C PHE A 19 2.26 6.22 53.30
N SER A 20 1.30 7.13 53.49
CA SER A 20 1.25 8.39 52.71
C SER A 20 1.44 9.66 53.57
N ALA A 21 2.12 9.55 54.70
CA ALA A 21 2.51 10.73 55.49
C ALA A 21 4.03 10.85 55.54
N ALA A 22 4.53 11.81 54.75
CA ALA A 22 5.77 12.57 54.92
C ALA A 22 7.08 11.82 55.27
N SER A 23 7.98 11.70 54.29
CA SER A 23 9.42 11.85 54.56
C SER A 23 10.17 12.36 53.32
N GLY A 24 10.69 13.59 53.41
CA GLY A 24 11.68 14.11 52.48
C GLY A 24 12.99 13.34 52.61
N PHE A 25 13.68 13.13 51.50
CA PHE A 25 14.98 12.44 51.50
C PHE A 25 16.04 13.38 52.07
N ARG A 26 16.77 12.92 53.10
CA ARG A 26 17.93 13.61 53.67
C ARG A 26 19.19 12.86 53.28
N CYS A 27 20.18 13.58 52.77
CA CYS A 27 21.50 13.00 52.52
C CYS A 27 22.15 12.60 53.85
N GLY A 28 22.51 11.32 54.00
CA GLY A 28 23.13 10.80 55.22
C GLY A 28 24.54 11.36 55.51
N ALA A 29 25.18 12.01 54.55
CA ALA A 29 26.52 12.58 54.71
C ALA A 29 26.55 14.08 55.06
N CYS A 30 25.54 14.86 54.62
CA CYS A 30 25.55 16.33 54.79
C CYS A 30 24.24 16.93 55.32
N GLY A 31 23.20 16.13 55.56
CA GLY A 31 21.94 16.59 56.15
C GLY A 31 21.08 17.51 55.27
N ALA A 32 21.53 17.87 54.07
CA ALA A 32 20.74 18.68 53.14
C ALA A 32 19.50 17.92 52.67
N GLY A 33 18.33 18.60 52.75
CA GLY A 33 17.06 18.15 52.20
C GLY A 33 16.73 18.95 50.94
N SER A 34 16.42 18.28 49.84
CA SER A 34 15.86 18.93 48.66
C SER A 34 14.35 18.78 48.64
N ALA A 35 13.65 19.82 48.18
CA ALA A 35 12.24 19.69 47.81
C ALA A 35 12.17 18.69 46.65
N LYS A 36 11.51 17.55 46.89
CA LYS A 36 11.18 16.62 45.81
C LYS A 36 10.32 17.39 44.81
N TRP A 37 10.75 17.39 43.54
CA TRP A 37 9.86 17.59 42.41
C TRP A 37 8.54 16.88 42.70
N GLN A 38 7.45 17.64 42.78
CA GLN A 38 6.10 17.09 42.79
C GLN A 38 5.82 16.56 41.38
N GLY A 39 6.44 15.42 41.05
CA GLY A 39 5.96 14.59 39.96
C GLY A 39 4.50 14.25 40.27
N HIS A 40 3.61 14.54 39.32
CA HIS A 40 2.24 14.05 39.32
C HIS A 40 2.27 12.52 39.44
N SER A 41 2.22 12.02 40.66
CA SER A 41 2.07 10.60 40.98
C SER A 41 0.59 10.26 40.94
N GLY A 42 0.02 10.43 39.75
CA GLY A 42 -1.27 9.86 39.37
C GLY A 42 -1.14 8.54 38.62
N ASP A 43 0.08 8.00 38.46
CA ASP A 43 0.29 6.70 37.82
C ASP A 43 -0.16 5.58 38.78
N ALA A 44 -1.38 5.11 38.57
CA ALA A 44 -1.77 3.79 39.03
C ALA A 44 -0.78 2.77 38.44
N LEU A 45 0.08 2.18 39.28
CA LEU A 45 0.93 1.07 38.89
C LEU A 45 0.07 0.03 38.14
N SER A 46 0.43 -0.25 36.88
CA SER A 46 -0.26 -1.26 36.08
C SER A 46 -0.34 -2.56 36.87
N ALA A 47 -1.55 -3.03 37.14
CA ALA A 47 -1.73 -4.29 37.84
C ALA A 47 -1.12 -5.42 37.00
N VAL A 48 -0.34 -6.30 37.65
CA VAL A 48 0.15 -7.52 37.00
C VAL A 48 -1.03 -8.46 36.83
N LEU A 49 -1.50 -8.61 35.59
CA LEU A 49 -2.58 -9.52 35.23
C LEU A 49 -1.99 -10.80 34.63
N ARG A 50 -2.62 -11.96 34.89
CA ARG A 50 -2.28 -13.17 34.15
C ARG A 50 -2.78 -13.02 32.71
N MET A 51 -2.06 -13.61 31.75
CA MET A 51 -2.46 -13.52 30.33
C MET A 51 -3.92 -13.97 30.10
N ASN A 52 -4.39 -14.99 30.81
CA ASN A 52 -5.79 -15.48 30.70
C ASN A 52 -6.82 -14.53 31.34
N ASP A 53 -6.39 -13.65 32.23
CA ASP A 53 -7.24 -12.68 32.92
C ASP A 53 -7.27 -11.33 32.15
N VAL A 54 -6.44 -11.20 31.10
CA VAL A 54 -6.52 -10.08 30.15
C VAL A 54 -7.76 -10.30 29.30
N GLN A 55 -8.87 -9.68 29.70
CA GLN A 55 -10.07 -9.67 28.90
C GLN A 55 -9.76 -8.99 27.56
N GLY A 56 -9.98 -9.70 26.45
CA GLY A 56 -9.89 -9.14 25.09
C GLY A 56 -10.92 -8.04 24.78
N ALA A 57 -11.66 -7.58 25.79
CA ALA A 57 -12.74 -6.60 25.73
C ALA A 57 -12.28 -5.17 25.40
N ALA A 58 -11.03 -4.97 25.00
CA ALA A 58 -10.52 -3.71 24.49
C ALA A 58 -9.48 -3.92 23.38
N VAL A 59 -9.75 -4.81 22.41
CA VAL A 59 -9.30 -4.47 21.04
C VAL A 59 -10.02 -3.15 20.73
N ALA A 60 -9.32 -2.04 20.98
CA ALA A 60 -9.91 -0.71 21.17
C ALA A 60 -10.99 -0.44 20.13
N SER A 61 -12.12 0.14 20.57
CA SER A 61 -13.17 0.62 19.67
C SER A 61 -12.53 1.58 18.66
N ARG A 62 -12.18 1.03 17.49
CA ARG A 62 -11.44 1.76 16.48
C ARG A 62 -12.25 2.95 16.04
N ILE A 63 -11.57 4.07 15.86
CA ILE A 63 -12.17 5.24 15.28
C ILE A 63 -12.18 5.01 13.78
N LYS A 64 -13.33 4.60 13.26
CA LYS A 64 -13.56 4.44 11.83
C LYS A 64 -13.62 5.82 11.18
N LEU A 65 -12.84 6.00 10.14
CA LEU A 65 -12.94 7.14 9.24
C LEU A 65 -14.12 6.93 8.27
N PRO A 66 -14.71 7.97 7.67
CA PRO A 66 -15.67 7.80 6.58
C PRO A 66 -15.05 7.10 5.37
N GLU A 67 -13.73 7.28 5.16
CA GLU A 67 -13.02 6.70 4.02
C GLU A 67 -12.66 5.22 4.22
N ARG A 68 -13.20 4.37 3.33
CA ARG A 68 -13.02 2.91 3.41
C ARG A 68 -11.58 2.48 3.15
N GLU A 69 -10.92 3.04 2.15
CA GLU A 69 -9.55 2.63 1.78
C GLU A 69 -8.55 2.97 2.90
N LEU A 70 -8.74 4.12 3.57
CA LEU A 70 -7.90 4.51 4.72
C LEU A 70 -8.12 3.60 5.92
N ASN A 71 -9.38 3.29 6.26
CA ASN A 71 -9.67 2.32 7.32
C ASN A 71 -9.01 0.98 7.04
N TRP A 72 -9.04 0.53 5.78
CA TRP A 72 -8.44 -0.73 5.39
C TRP A 72 -6.94 -0.75 5.64
N VAL A 73 -6.21 0.26 5.15
CA VAL A 73 -4.76 0.36 5.37
C VAL A 73 -4.40 0.45 6.86
N LEU A 74 -5.24 1.11 7.67
CA LEU A 74 -5.06 1.23 9.11
C LEU A 74 -5.50 -0.01 9.92
N GLY A 75 -5.95 -1.08 9.26
CA GLY A 75 -6.38 -2.32 9.92
C GLY A 75 -7.77 -2.23 10.57
N GLY A 76 -8.67 -1.44 9.98
CA GLY A 76 -10.05 -1.21 10.42
C GLY A 76 -10.34 0.17 11.02
N GLY A 77 -9.36 1.08 11.00
CA GLY A 77 -9.46 2.45 11.55
C GLY A 77 -8.38 2.76 12.58
N LEU A 78 -8.38 3.99 13.08
CA LEU A 78 -7.39 4.47 14.06
C LEU A 78 -7.63 3.86 15.44
N VAL A 79 -6.54 3.53 16.13
CA VAL A 79 -6.58 2.92 17.46
C VAL A 79 -6.39 4.00 18.54
N PRO A 80 -7.34 4.19 19.45
CA PRO A 80 -7.15 5.05 20.62
C PRO A 80 -5.89 4.70 21.40
N GLY A 81 -5.14 5.73 21.82
CA GLY A 81 -3.88 5.58 22.56
C GLY A 81 -2.73 4.96 21.78
N SER A 82 -2.78 5.04 20.45
CA SER A 82 -1.71 4.60 19.56
C SER A 82 -1.04 5.76 18.83
N LEU A 83 0.18 5.51 18.37
CA LEU A 83 0.95 6.42 17.54
C LEU A 83 1.07 5.88 16.11
N THR A 84 0.57 6.63 15.12
CA THR A 84 0.62 6.28 13.70
C THR A 84 1.55 7.25 12.96
N LEU A 85 2.56 6.73 12.26
CA LEU A 85 3.46 7.52 11.41
C LEU A 85 3.03 7.46 9.95
N VAL A 86 2.85 8.63 9.33
CA VAL A 86 2.69 8.82 7.88
C VAL A 86 4.04 9.22 7.30
N ALA A 87 4.70 8.26 6.65
CA ALA A 87 5.99 8.44 5.99
C ALA A 87 5.83 8.64 4.48
N GLY A 88 6.82 9.23 3.83
CA GLY A 88 6.85 9.37 2.36
C GLY A 88 7.83 10.44 1.88
N ASN A 89 8.08 10.48 0.58
CA ASN A 89 8.95 11.51 -0.02
C ASN A 89 8.35 12.92 0.18
N PRO A 90 9.17 13.99 0.17
CA PRO A 90 8.66 15.36 0.08
C PRO A 90 7.74 15.53 -1.15
N GLY A 91 6.66 16.30 -1.01
CA GLY A 91 5.73 16.58 -2.12
C GLY A 91 4.73 15.46 -2.49
N VAL A 92 4.84 14.26 -1.92
CA VAL A 92 3.93 13.14 -2.25
C VAL A 92 2.48 13.32 -1.78
N GLY A 93 2.24 14.24 -0.82
CA GLY A 93 0.90 14.55 -0.29
C GLY A 93 0.64 14.16 1.17
N LYS A 94 1.68 14.01 2.01
CA LYS A 94 1.53 13.58 3.42
C LYS A 94 0.70 14.55 4.27
N SER A 95 1.01 15.85 4.21
CA SER A 95 0.26 16.90 4.93
C SER A 95 -1.18 16.97 4.43
N THR A 96 -1.41 16.76 3.13
CA THR A 96 -2.75 16.65 2.55
C THR A 96 -3.53 15.47 3.14
N LEU A 97 -2.91 14.28 3.19
CA LEU A 97 -3.50 13.10 3.80
C LEU A 97 -3.80 13.31 5.29
N ALA A 98 -2.84 13.86 6.04
CA ALA A 98 -2.97 14.10 7.47
C ALA A 98 -4.10 15.09 7.77
N LEU A 99 -4.21 16.17 7.00
CA LEU A 99 -5.27 17.16 7.14
C LEU A 99 -6.64 16.60 6.76
N GLN A 100 -6.73 15.76 5.70
CA GLN A 100 -7.96 15.07 5.35
C GLN A 100 -8.40 14.09 6.45
N ILE A 101 -7.47 13.32 7.03
CA ILE A 101 -7.77 12.45 8.18
C ILE A 101 -8.26 13.27 9.38
N ALA A 102 -7.60 14.39 9.68
CA ALA A 102 -8.00 15.28 10.77
C ALA A 102 -9.42 15.82 10.56
N ASN A 103 -9.74 16.24 9.34
CA ASN A 103 -11.08 16.71 8.98
C ASN A 103 -12.14 15.59 9.03
N MET A 104 -11.82 14.40 8.54
CA MET A 104 -12.69 13.21 8.63
C MET A 104 -13.03 12.85 10.08
N LEU A 105 -12.07 13.01 11.00
CA LEU A 105 -12.29 12.82 12.42
C LEU A 105 -13.14 13.93 13.04
N ALA A 106 -12.95 15.18 12.58
CA ALA A 106 -13.72 16.31 13.05
C ALA A 106 -15.20 16.28 12.62
N LEU A 107 -15.48 15.78 11.40
CA LEU A 107 -16.82 15.80 10.78
C LEU A 107 -17.54 14.45 10.73
N GLY A 108 -16.88 13.34 11.05
CA GLY A 108 -17.48 12.00 10.93
C GLY A 108 -18.70 11.76 11.83
N ASP A 109 -19.30 10.56 11.74
CA ASP A 109 -20.54 10.17 12.44
C ASP A 109 -20.53 10.46 13.96
N ALA A 110 -19.35 10.48 14.57
CA ALA A 110 -19.12 10.97 15.92
C ALA A 110 -18.11 12.13 15.88
N PRO A 111 -18.57 13.39 15.72
CA PRO A 111 -17.71 14.55 15.59
C PRO A 111 -16.79 14.70 16.81
N ARG A 112 -15.51 14.97 16.58
CA ARG A 112 -14.47 14.96 17.61
C ARG A 112 -13.62 16.22 17.51
N ASP A 113 -13.19 16.75 18.64
CA ASP A 113 -12.21 17.83 18.64
C ASP A 113 -10.84 17.28 18.26
N VAL A 114 -10.25 17.81 17.20
CA VAL A 114 -8.95 17.39 16.66
C VAL A 114 -7.98 18.56 16.68
N LEU A 115 -6.77 18.33 17.17
CA LEU A 115 -5.68 19.30 17.13
C LEU A 115 -4.71 18.98 15.99
N TYR A 116 -4.53 19.91 15.06
CA TYR A 116 -3.49 19.88 14.04
C TYR A 116 -2.35 20.81 14.43
N VAL A 117 -1.22 20.25 14.83
CA VAL A 117 -0.01 21.00 15.15
C VAL A 117 0.90 21.00 13.91
N SER A 118 1.18 22.19 13.40
CA SER A 118 2.11 22.41 12.32
C SER A 118 3.40 23.03 12.84
N GLY A 119 4.54 22.44 12.52
CA GLY A 119 5.85 23.06 12.77
C GLY A 119 6.56 23.53 11.50
N GLU A 120 6.12 23.07 10.32
CA GLU A 120 6.67 23.52 9.02
C GLU A 120 5.97 24.77 8.48
N GLU A 121 4.68 24.92 8.74
CA GLU A 121 3.84 25.94 8.12
C GLU A 121 3.08 26.77 9.15
N SER A 122 2.84 28.04 8.82
CA SER A 122 2.01 28.92 9.64
C SER A 122 0.54 28.47 9.65
N ALA A 123 -0.19 28.82 10.71
CA ALA A 123 -1.62 28.53 10.82
C ALA A 123 -2.44 29.05 9.61
N LEU A 124 -2.05 30.20 9.03
CA LEU A 124 -2.70 30.75 7.84
C LEU A 124 -2.46 29.87 6.59
N GLN A 125 -1.25 29.33 6.41
CA GLN A 125 -0.94 28.42 5.30
C GLN A 125 -1.70 27.10 5.42
N VAL A 126 -1.77 26.54 6.63
CA VAL A 126 -2.58 25.35 6.91
C VAL A 126 -4.06 25.64 6.61
N LYS A 127 -4.58 26.81 7.03
CA LYS A 127 -5.96 27.22 6.75
C LYS A 127 -6.23 27.34 5.24
N MET A 128 -5.36 28.00 4.47
CA MET A 128 -5.54 28.09 3.01
C MET A 128 -5.60 26.71 2.35
N ARG A 129 -4.79 25.76 2.83
CA ARG A 129 -4.86 24.36 2.36
C ARG A 129 -6.15 23.69 2.78
N ALA A 130 -6.59 23.89 4.02
CA ALA A 130 -7.86 23.37 4.52
C ALA A 130 -9.04 23.89 3.71
N ASP A 131 -9.10 25.19 3.43
CA ASP A 131 -10.13 25.83 2.62
C ASP A 131 -10.22 25.18 1.23
N ARG A 132 -9.07 24.99 0.56
CA ARG A 132 -9.01 24.32 -0.75
C ARG A 132 -9.52 22.89 -0.72
N LEU A 133 -9.25 22.16 0.35
CA LEU A 133 -9.68 20.76 0.52
C LEU A 133 -11.13 20.63 1.02
N GLY A 134 -11.83 21.73 1.29
CA GLY A 134 -13.13 21.70 1.98
C GLY A 134 -13.02 21.13 3.40
N ALA A 135 -11.85 21.26 4.02
CA ALA A 135 -11.45 20.62 5.26
C ALA A 135 -11.49 21.57 6.47
N VAL A 136 -12.55 22.40 6.55
CA VAL A 136 -12.74 23.36 7.62
C VAL A 136 -13.90 22.91 8.49
N SER A 137 -13.66 22.85 9.80
CA SER A 137 -14.65 22.43 10.79
C SER A 137 -14.43 23.18 12.09
N ASP A 138 -15.51 23.53 12.78
CA ASP A 138 -15.45 24.15 14.13
C ASP A 138 -14.77 23.25 15.17
N ARG A 139 -14.63 21.96 14.86
CA ARG A 139 -13.95 20.97 15.71
C ARG A 139 -12.51 20.67 15.28
N LEU A 140 -12.01 21.30 14.22
CA LEU A 140 -10.62 21.18 13.78
C LEU A 140 -9.82 22.40 14.22
N PHE A 141 -8.95 22.20 15.20
CA PHE A 141 -8.11 23.23 15.77
C PHE A 141 -6.72 23.18 15.14
N VAL A 142 -6.10 24.33 14.92
CA VAL A 142 -4.74 24.44 14.38
C VAL A 142 -3.84 25.19 15.35
N ALA A 143 -2.60 24.71 15.50
CA ALA A 143 -1.54 25.35 16.25
C ALA A 143 -0.26 25.38 15.42
N SER A 144 0.50 26.47 15.50
CA SER A 144 1.81 26.61 14.84
C SER A 144 2.88 26.58 15.92
N GLU A 145 3.32 25.38 16.31
CA GLU A 145 4.23 25.19 17.44
C GLU A 145 5.28 24.11 17.16
N THR A 146 6.48 24.31 17.70
CA THR A 146 7.65 23.43 17.48
C THR A 146 8.25 22.90 18.79
N ASN A 147 8.00 23.53 19.93
CA ASN A 147 8.45 23.03 21.23
C ASN A 147 7.52 21.91 21.72
N ILE A 148 8.07 20.73 22.01
CA ILE A 148 7.27 19.57 22.45
C ILE A 148 6.51 19.83 23.75
N ASP A 149 7.12 20.49 24.74
CA ASP A 149 6.50 20.69 26.04
C ASP A 149 5.33 21.68 25.94
N ALA A 150 5.43 22.69 25.08
CA ALA A 150 4.32 23.58 24.74
C ALA A 150 3.17 22.81 24.06
N ILE A 151 3.48 21.93 23.10
CA ILE A 151 2.48 21.08 22.43
C ILE A 151 1.76 20.18 23.46
N LEU A 152 2.49 19.54 24.36
CA LEU A 152 1.91 18.70 25.41
C LEU A 152 1.00 19.53 26.32
N GLU A 153 1.46 20.69 26.78
CA GLU A 153 0.67 21.58 27.65
C GLU A 153 -0.64 22.05 26.98
N MET A 154 -0.61 22.36 25.68
CA MET A 154 -1.82 22.72 24.92
C MET A 154 -2.85 21.59 24.91
N ILE A 155 -2.39 20.34 24.78
CA ILE A 155 -3.27 19.16 24.78
C ILE A 155 -3.86 18.93 26.18
N GLU A 156 -3.07 19.13 27.23
CA GLU A 156 -3.50 18.93 28.62
C GLU A 156 -4.48 19.99 29.12
N ARG A 157 -4.16 21.29 28.93
CA ARG A 157 -5.00 22.40 29.41
C ARG A 157 -6.44 22.30 28.90
N ARG A 158 -6.63 21.88 27.65
CA ARG A 158 -7.97 21.71 27.08
C ARG A 158 -8.68 20.47 27.63
N GLY A 159 -7.93 19.39 27.87
CA GLY A 159 -8.40 18.18 28.54
C GLY A 159 -9.11 18.47 29.85
N ASP A 160 -8.58 19.42 30.61
CA ASP A 160 -9.07 19.74 31.95
C ASP A 160 -10.24 20.74 31.93
N SER A 161 -10.45 21.47 30.82
CA SER A 161 -11.36 22.62 30.76
C SER A 161 -12.63 22.41 29.92
N ALA A 162 -12.58 21.61 28.84
CA ALA A 162 -13.65 21.59 27.82
C ALA A 162 -13.86 20.24 27.11
N GLY A 163 -13.40 19.13 27.69
CA GLY A 163 -13.30 17.85 26.97
C GLY A 163 -12.07 17.87 26.06
N GLY A 164 -11.12 16.98 26.32
CA GLY A 164 -9.84 16.97 25.61
C GLY A 164 -9.97 16.67 24.12
N PHE A 165 -8.85 16.85 23.40
CA PHE A 165 -8.77 16.45 22.01
C PHE A 165 -8.92 14.93 21.89
N ALA A 166 -9.77 14.50 20.97
CA ALA A 166 -10.00 13.09 20.69
C ALA A 166 -9.07 12.53 19.59
N ALA A 167 -8.29 13.38 18.94
CA ALA A 167 -7.14 13.01 18.11
C ALA A 167 -6.15 14.20 18.01
N VAL A 168 -4.88 13.88 17.78
CA VAL A 168 -3.82 14.90 17.57
C VAL A 168 -3.03 14.56 16.31
N VAL A 169 -2.72 15.55 15.49
CA VAL A 169 -1.85 15.46 14.32
C VAL A 169 -0.64 16.36 14.53
N VAL A 170 0.56 15.86 14.22
CA VAL A 170 1.81 16.63 14.29
C VAL A 170 2.51 16.57 12.93
N ASP A 171 2.60 17.73 12.27
CA ASP A 171 3.15 17.88 10.91
C ASP A 171 4.26 18.95 10.87
N SER A 172 5.54 18.60 10.87
CA SER A 172 6.14 17.27 10.89
C SER A 172 7.00 17.04 12.14
N ILE A 173 7.20 15.78 12.51
CA ILE A 173 7.99 15.43 13.70
C ILE A 173 9.45 15.91 13.61
N GLN A 174 9.98 16.15 12.41
CA GLN A 174 11.33 16.68 12.20
C GLN A 174 11.49 18.11 12.72
N THR A 175 10.41 18.89 12.75
CA THR A 175 10.45 20.29 13.22
C THR A 175 10.29 20.43 14.72
N VAL A 176 9.87 19.37 15.40
CA VAL A 176 9.61 19.38 16.83
C VAL A 176 10.91 19.17 17.59
N TYR A 177 11.11 19.93 18.67
CA TYR A 177 12.29 19.84 19.52
C TYR A 177 11.93 19.84 21.01
N ALA A 178 12.82 19.27 21.80
CA ALA A 178 12.83 19.29 23.25
C ALA A 178 14.04 20.10 23.74
N GLU A 179 13.82 21.07 24.62
CA GLU A 179 14.86 22.01 25.08
C GLU A 179 15.97 21.33 25.87
N GLU A 180 15.65 20.29 26.63
CA GLU A 180 16.66 19.63 27.46
C GLU A 180 17.62 18.72 26.68
N ILE A 181 17.36 18.50 25.38
CA ILE A 181 18.25 17.75 24.51
C ILE A 181 19.16 18.73 23.75
N PRO A 182 20.49 18.70 23.99
CA PRO A 182 21.45 19.59 23.32
C PRO A 182 21.77 19.08 21.90
N SER A 183 20.76 19.05 21.03
CA SER A 183 20.92 18.74 19.60
C SER A 183 19.86 19.45 18.78
N ALA A 184 20.17 19.76 17.52
CA ALA A 184 19.27 20.47 16.62
C ALA A 184 17.99 19.67 16.34
N ALA A 185 16.89 20.38 16.11
CA ALA A 185 15.63 19.81 15.64
C ALA A 185 15.86 18.96 14.38
N GLY A 186 15.14 17.85 14.26
CA GLY A 186 15.28 16.91 13.14
C GLY A 186 16.42 15.89 13.29
N SER A 187 17.33 16.10 14.24
CA SER A 187 18.33 15.09 14.59
C SER A 187 17.66 13.81 15.14
N VAL A 188 18.34 12.68 14.97
CA VAL A 188 17.84 11.35 15.40
C VAL A 188 17.42 11.34 16.87
N ASN A 189 18.21 11.97 17.75
CA ASN A 189 17.92 12.01 19.19
C ASN A 189 16.71 12.89 19.52
N GLN A 190 16.62 14.10 18.95
CA GLN A 190 15.44 14.98 19.12
C GLN A 190 14.16 14.28 18.69
N VAL A 191 14.14 13.75 17.47
CA VAL A 191 12.97 13.10 16.88
C VAL A 191 12.54 11.88 17.70
N LYS A 192 13.50 11.08 18.17
CA LYS A 192 13.23 9.91 19.01
C LYS A 192 12.61 10.29 20.35
N GLU A 193 13.15 11.28 21.06
CA GLU A 193 12.60 11.70 22.34
C GLU A 193 11.20 12.31 22.18
N CYS A 194 11.03 13.23 21.23
CA CYS A 194 9.73 13.87 20.98
C CYS A 194 8.66 12.81 20.67
N THR A 195 9.01 11.82 19.83
CA THR A 195 8.12 10.69 19.51
C THR A 195 7.76 9.86 20.75
N LEU A 196 8.73 9.59 21.64
CA LEU A 196 8.48 8.84 22.87
C LEU A 196 7.56 9.59 23.83
N ARG A 197 7.69 10.92 23.94
CA ARG A 197 6.78 11.75 24.74
C ARG A 197 5.37 11.74 24.20
N LEU A 198 5.21 11.91 22.89
CA LEU A 198 3.91 11.82 22.22
C LEU A 198 3.28 10.43 22.37
N LEU A 199 4.07 9.35 22.31
CA LEU A 199 3.57 8.00 22.55
C LEU A 199 3.07 7.81 24.00
N ARG A 200 3.79 8.36 24.99
CA ARG A 200 3.37 8.31 26.40
C ARG A 200 2.06 9.08 26.60
N LEU A 201 1.96 10.28 26.03
CA LEU A 201 0.74 11.08 26.05
C LEU A 201 -0.44 10.33 25.41
N ALA A 202 -0.23 9.76 24.21
CA ALA A 202 -1.24 8.99 23.50
C ALA A 202 -1.80 7.88 24.40
N LYS A 203 -0.93 7.07 25.01
CA LYS A 203 -1.33 5.98 25.91
C LYS A 203 -2.03 6.47 27.18
N LEU A 204 -1.50 7.51 27.82
CA LEU A 204 -2.06 8.05 29.07
C LEU A 204 -3.47 8.60 28.87
N ARG A 205 -3.70 9.31 27.76
CA ARG A 205 -5.00 9.95 27.45
C ARG A 205 -5.91 9.06 26.61
N SER A 206 -5.43 7.91 26.15
CA SER A 206 -6.12 7.04 25.18
C SER A 206 -6.53 7.79 23.90
N VAL A 207 -5.66 8.69 23.41
CA VAL A 207 -5.89 9.52 22.22
C VAL A 207 -5.00 9.04 21.08
N PRO A 208 -5.52 8.81 19.86
CA PRO A 208 -4.69 8.52 18.70
C PRO A 208 -3.87 9.76 18.30
N VAL A 209 -2.59 9.55 18.06
CA VAL A 209 -1.67 10.59 17.57
C VAL A 209 -1.15 10.20 16.20
N LEU A 210 -1.31 11.10 15.22
CA LEU A 210 -0.79 10.95 13.86
C LEU A 210 0.45 11.83 13.70
N LEU A 211 1.58 11.23 13.32
CA LEU A 211 2.82 11.93 13.03
C LEU A 211 3.05 11.95 11.53
N VAL A 212 3.40 13.10 10.97
CA VAL A 212 3.93 13.19 9.61
C VAL A 212 5.45 13.20 9.66
N GLY A 213 6.08 12.40 8.79
CA GLY A 213 7.52 12.34 8.66
C GLY A 213 7.99 12.19 7.21
N HIS A 214 9.10 12.83 6.88
CA HIS A 214 9.77 12.67 5.59
C HIS A 214 10.72 11.46 5.56
N VAL A 215 10.76 10.74 4.43
CA VAL A 215 11.83 9.77 4.16
C VAL A 215 13.00 10.50 3.53
N THR A 216 14.16 10.52 4.19
CA THR A 216 15.41 11.00 3.62
C THR A 216 16.32 9.83 3.26
N LYS A 217 16.96 9.90 2.09
CA LYS A 217 17.92 8.87 1.61
C LYS A 217 19.29 9.02 2.31
N SER A 218 19.58 10.18 2.86
CA SER A 218 20.75 10.49 3.68
C SER A 218 20.40 10.26 5.16
N GLY A 219 21.15 9.37 5.83
CA GLY A 219 20.95 8.99 7.22
C GLY A 219 21.24 10.08 8.28
N ASP A 220 21.24 11.35 7.88
CA ASP A 220 21.52 12.51 8.74
C ASP A 220 20.24 13.07 9.40
N ILE A 221 19.08 12.80 8.81
CA ILE A 221 17.76 13.09 9.39
C ILE A 221 17.15 11.76 9.83
N ALA A 222 16.42 11.76 10.94
CA ALA A 222 15.77 10.56 11.49
C ALA A 222 14.93 9.85 10.42
N GLY A 223 15.54 8.85 9.78
CA GLY A 223 14.86 8.08 8.74
C GLY A 223 13.68 7.31 9.33
N PRO A 224 12.71 6.90 8.49
CA PRO A 224 11.52 6.17 8.94
C PRO A 224 11.86 4.96 9.80
N LYS A 225 12.99 4.28 9.52
CA LYS A 225 13.48 3.12 10.29
C LYS A 225 13.72 3.41 11.78
N VAL A 226 14.16 4.62 12.13
CA VAL A 226 14.37 5.00 13.54
C VAL A 226 13.03 5.07 14.28
N LEU A 227 12.05 5.72 13.65
CA LEU A 227 10.72 5.91 14.20
C LEU A 227 9.87 4.64 14.14
N GLU A 228 10.10 3.80 13.13
CA GLU A 228 9.38 2.57 12.87
C GLU A 228 9.37 1.66 14.09
N HIS A 229 10.46 1.59 14.87
CA HIS A 229 10.50 0.76 16.07
C HIS A 229 9.71 1.35 17.25
N ILE A 230 9.54 2.67 17.30
CA ILE A 230 8.90 3.41 18.39
C ILE A 230 7.39 3.40 18.22
N VAL A 231 6.92 3.76 17.03
CA VAL A 231 5.49 3.92 16.74
C VAL A 231 4.76 2.58 16.65
N ASP A 232 3.43 2.59 16.78
CA ASP A 232 2.63 1.37 16.74
C ASP A 232 2.23 0.99 15.30
N THR A 233 1.96 2.00 14.47
CA THR A 233 1.61 1.84 13.06
C THR A 233 2.47 2.74 12.18
N VAL A 234 2.96 2.22 11.06
CA VAL A 234 3.68 2.96 10.01
C VAL A 234 2.94 2.76 8.70
N VAL A 235 2.51 3.87 8.11
CA VAL A 235 1.96 3.92 6.75
C VAL A 235 2.87 4.78 5.88
N GLN A 236 3.18 4.29 4.69
CA GLN A 236 4.02 4.97 3.72
C GLN A 236 3.16 5.40 2.53
N LEU A 237 3.22 6.69 2.20
CA LEU A 237 2.62 7.26 1.01
C LEU A 237 3.69 7.38 -0.09
N ASP A 238 3.51 6.61 -1.15
CA ASP A 238 4.38 6.56 -2.32
C ASP A 238 3.66 7.07 -3.57
N GLY A 239 4.41 7.55 -4.54
CA GLY A 239 3.89 7.96 -5.85
C GLY A 239 4.96 8.60 -6.72
N ASP A 240 4.82 8.43 -8.03
CA ASP A 240 5.64 9.13 -9.01
C ASP A 240 5.23 10.61 -9.07
N PRO A 241 6.17 11.57 -9.05
CA PRO A 241 5.86 12.98 -9.28
C PRO A 241 5.08 13.26 -10.57
N GLN A 242 5.26 12.45 -11.62
CA GLN A 242 4.61 12.62 -12.93
C GLN A 242 3.22 11.96 -13.00
N SER A 243 2.90 11.06 -12.07
CA SER A 243 1.59 10.41 -12.00
C SER A 243 0.72 11.12 -10.96
N ALA A 244 -0.59 11.21 -11.21
CA ALA A 244 -1.55 11.60 -10.17
C ALA A 244 -1.75 10.49 -9.12
N ARG A 245 -1.36 9.24 -9.42
CA ARG A 245 -1.58 8.08 -8.56
C ARG A 245 -0.68 8.12 -7.33
N ARG A 246 -1.24 7.71 -6.19
CA ARG A 246 -0.59 7.64 -4.88
C ARG A 246 -0.97 6.31 -4.22
N PHE A 247 0.03 5.62 -3.70
CA PHE A 247 -0.11 4.33 -3.04
C PHE A 247 0.17 4.51 -1.55
N LEU A 248 -0.80 4.16 -0.70
CA LEU A 248 -0.63 4.16 0.75
C LEU A 248 -0.44 2.71 1.22
N ARG A 249 0.76 2.36 1.66
CA ARG A 249 1.13 1.01 2.09
C ARG A 249 1.35 0.96 3.58
N CYS A 250 0.93 -0.10 4.24
CA CYS A 250 1.24 -0.30 5.66
C CYS A 250 2.56 -1.06 5.83
N GLN A 251 3.60 -0.43 6.38
CA GLN A 251 4.87 -1.13 6.64
C GLN A 251 4.84 -1.89 7.97
N LYS A 252 4.19 -1.31 8.98
CA LYS A 252 4.08 -1.85 10.33
C LYS A 252 2.70 -1.58 10.88
N ASN A 253 2.04 -2.59 11.44
CA ASN A 253 0.78 -2.43 12.13
C ASN A 253 0.74 -3.36 13.34
N ARG A 254 0.87 -2.82 14.55
CA ARG A 254 0.71 -3.63 15.78
C ARG A 254 -0.72 -4.12 16.01
N PHE A 255 -1.67 -3.58 15.25
CA PHE A 255 -3.10 -3.83 15.44
C PHE A 255 -3.76 -4.51 14.24
N GLY A 256 -3.04 -4.79 13.15
CA GLY A 256 -3.67 -5.26 11.92
C GLY A 256 -2.67 -5.86 10.94
N ASN A 257 -3.13 -6.14 9.73
CA ASN A 257 -2.28 -6.66 8.66
C ASN A 257 -1.41 -5.54 8.06
N THR A 258 -0.23 -5.90 7.55
CA THR A 258 0.68 -4.99 6.84
C THR A 258 0.58 -5.12 5.32
N SER A 259 -0.01 -6.18 4.78
CA SER A 259 -0.11 -6.38 3.32
C SER A 259 -1.15 -5.48 2.62
N GLU A 260 -1.73 -4.52 3.33
CA GLU A 260 -2.82 -3.70 2.82
C GLU A 260 -2.29 -2.45 2.09
N VAL A 261 -2.89 -2.16 0.93
CA VAL A 261 -2.53 -1.03 0.08
C VAL A 261 -3.79 -0.24 -0.29
N GLY A 262 -3.81 1.04 0.06
CA GLY A 262 -4.81 1.99 -0.39
C GLY A 262 -4.31 2.68 -1.66
N VAL A 263 -5.20 2.96 -2.60
CA VAL A 263 -4.85 3.64 -3.85
C VAL A 263 -5.67 4.90 -3.98
N PHE A 264 -4.98 6.01 -4.24
CA PHE A 264 -5.55 7.35 -4.28
C PHE A 264 -5.07 8.09 -5.53
N ASN A 265 -5.88 9.02 -6.02
CA ASN A 265 -5.46 10.02 -6.98
C ASN A 265 -5.30 11.36 -6.28
N MET A 266 -4.19 12.05 -6.54
CA MET A 266 -4.02 13.44 -6.18
C MET A 266 -4.81 14.31 -7.16
N THR A 267 -5.77 15.06 -6.64
CA THR A 267 -6.63 15.99 -7.38
C THR A 267 -6.60 17.37 -6.73
N ASP A 268 -7.25 18.37 -7.34
CA ASP A 268 -7.38 19.69 -6.73
C ASP A 268 -8.14 19.66 -5.39
N ALA A 269 -9.05 18.68 -5.23
CA ALA A 269 -9.78 18.41 -3.99
C ALA A 269 -8.99 17.54 -2.98
N GLY A 270 -7.71 17.28 -3.24
CA GLY A 270 -6.84 16.45 -2.39
C GLY A 270 -6.72 15.00 -2.84
N LEU A 271 -6.39 14.11 -1.91
CA LEU A 271 -6.29 12.67 -2.17
C LEU A 271 -7.68 12.07 -2.18
N GLN A 272 -8.10 11.58 -3.34
CA GLN A 272 -9.37 10.90 -3.54
C GLN A 272 -9.12 9.40 -3.70
N PRO A 273 -9.84 8.52 -2.97
CA PRO A 273 -9.71 7.08 -3.16
C PRO A 273 -10.11 6.72 -4.59
N LEU A 274 -9.41 5.76 -5.18
CA LEU A 274 -9.84 5.24 -6.47
C LEU A 274 -11.09 4.37 -6.26
N VAL A 275 -12.17 4.67 -6.99
CA VAL A 275 -13.46 3.94 -6.90
C VAL A 275 -13.26 2.44 -7.10
N ASN A 276 -12.35 2.07 -8.00
CA ASN A 276 -11.86 0.72 -8.15
C ASN A 276 -10.32 0.71 -8.08
N PRO A 277 -9.73 0.42 -6.90
CA PRO A 277 -8.28 0.39 -6.72
C PRO A 277 -7.55 -0.56 -7.66
N LEU A 278 -8.29 -1.53 -8.22
CA LEU A 278 -7.78 -2.54 -9.13
C LEU A 278 -7.52 -1.98 -10.54
N LEU A 279 -8.19 -0.88 -10.95
CA LEU A 279 -7.94 -0.19 -12.22
C LEU A 279 -6.65 0.63 -12.22
N ALA A 280 -6.11 0.96 -11.04
CA ALA A 280 -4.88 1.74 -10.92
C ALA A 280 -3.65 1.10 -11.58
N PHE A 281 -3.72 -0.20 -11.85
CA PHE A 281 -2.61 -1.02 -12.30
C PHE A 281 -2.79 -1.57 -13.72
N VAL A 282 -3.79 -1.06 -14.44
CA VAL A 282 -4.08 -1.34 -15.85
C VAL A 282 -3.89 -0.02 -16.62
N SER A 283 -3.21 -0.05 -17.77
CA SER A 283 -2.97 1.14 -18.59
C SER A 283 -4.26 1.76 -19.15
N SER A 284 -4.17 3.07 -19.46
CA SER A 284 -5.26 3.95 -19.91
C SER A 284 -5.93 3.53 -21.22
N THR A 285 -5.30 2.70 -22.05
CA THR A 285 -5.92 2.13 -23.26
C THR A 285 -7.08 1.17 -22.95
N ALA A 286 -7.19 0.69 -21.71
CA ALA A 286 -8.38 -0.02 -21.25
C ALA A 286 -9.52 0.90 -20.77
N ASP A 287 -9.19 2.11 -20.31
CA ASP A 287 -10.16 3.12 -19.81
C ASP A 287 -10.87 3.84 -20.96
N GLU A 288 -10.14 4.23 -22.02
CA GLU A 288 -10.73 4.92 -23.20
C GLU A 288 -11.73 4.04 -23.97
N ARG A 289 -11.51 2.72 -23.98
CA ARG A 289 -12.43 1.74 -24.59
C ARG A 289 -13.75 1.56 -23.82
N VAL A 290 -13.82 1.99 -22.55
CA VAL A 290 -15.03 1.86 -21.72
C VAL A 290 -15.89 3.12 -21.79
N GLN A 291 -15.29 4.30 -21.91
CA GLN A 291 -16.03 5.57 -21.96
C GLN A 291 -16.57 5.89 -23.37
N ASN A 292 -15.84 5.52 -24.43
CA ASN A 292 -16.23 5.88 -25.81
C ASN A 292 -17.38 5.04 -26.40
N SER A 293 -17.89 4.00 -25.72
CA SER A 293 -19.07 3.26 -26.21
C SER A 293 -20.42 3.96 -25.97
N THR A 294 -20.41 5.11 -25.28
CA THR A 294 -21.63 5.82 -24.86
C THR A 294 -21.97 7.06 -25.70
N TYR A 295 -21.08 7.48 -26.61
CA TYR A 295 -21.26 8.69 -27.45
C TYR A 295 -20.72 8.48 -28.88
N ALA A 296 -21.30 7.54 -29.62
CA ALA A 296 -21.12 7.45 -31.07
C ALA A 296 -22.49 7.28 -31.74
N GLY A 297 -23.32 8.30 -31.59
CA GLY A 297 -24.53 8.53 -32.36
C GLY A 297 -24.56 10.01 -32.69
N GLY A 298 -24.04 10.38 -33.85
CA GLY A 298 -23.95 11.75 -34.30
C GLY A 298 -23.29 11.80 -35.67
N ASP A 299 -24.12 12.04 -36.68
CA ASP A 299 -23.78 12.25 -38.07
C ASP A 299 -22.63 13.26 -38.24
N ASN A 300 -21.67 12.97 -39.11
CA ASN A 300 -21.06 14.03 -39.91
C ASN A 300 -20.37 13.52 -41.17
N ASP A 301 -20.60 14.31 -42.22
CA ASP A 301 -20.23 14.15 -43.60
C ASP A 301 -18.72 14.29 -43.87
N GLY A 302 -18.27 13.54 -44.88
CA GLY A 302 -17.25 13.89 -45.87
C GLY A 302 -16.06 14.75 -45.44
N ASN A 303 -14.92 14.10 -45.23
CA ASN A 303 -13.68 14.43 -45.96
C ASN A 303 -12.68 13.27 -45.82
N ASP A 304 -12.30 12.73 -46.97
CA ASP A 304 -11.19 11.79 -47.13
C ASP A 304 -9.88 12.57 -46.99
N ASP A 305 -9.18 12.37 -45.86
CA ASP A 305 -7.74 12.58 -45.75
C ASP A 305 -7.21 11.41 -44.90
N ASP A 306 -6.21 10.71 -45.44
CA ASP A 306 -5.60 9.48 -44.95
C ASP A 306 -5.04 9.60 -43.51
N ASP A 307 -5.89 9.39 -42.50
CA ASP A 307 -5.47 9.12 -41.12
C ASP A 307 -5.64 7.62 -40.87
N ASP A 308 -4.63 6.84 -41.24
CA ASP A 308 -4.43 5.47 -40.78
C ASP A 308 -4.22 5.50 -39.25
N SER A 309 -5.30 5.73 -38.50
CA SER A 309 -5.37 5.37 -37.08
C SER A 309 -5.47 3.85 -37.00
N ASP A 310 -4.35 3.18 -37.29
CA ASP A 310 -4.12 1.78 -36.94
C ASP A 310 -4.07 1.73 -35.42
N ASP A 311 -5.25 1.75 -34.80
CA ASP A 311 -5.49 1.65 -33.35
C ASP A 311 -5.28 0.18 -32.92
N GLY A 312 -4.10 -0.31 -33.32
CA GLY A 312 -3.69 -1.70 -33.39
C GLY A 312 -3.57 -2.30 -32.01
N ALA A 313 -4.10 -3.52 -31.86
CA ALA A 313 -3.95 -4.27 -30.63
C ALA A 313 -2.45 -4.39 -30.28
N LEU A 314 -2.08 -3.86 -29.11
CA LEU A 314 -0.69 -3.83 -28.65
C LEU A 314 -0.19 -5.25 -28.37
N ASP A 315 0.94 -5.60 -28.97
CA ASP A 315 1.71 -6.78 -28.61
C ASP A 315 2.56 -6.52 -27.37
N GLY A 316 3.01 -7.60 -26.73
CA GLY A 316 3.88 -7.52 -25.56
C GLY A 316 3.19 -7.09 -24.25
N SER A 317 1.90 -6.78 -24.23
CA SER A 317 1.17 -6.44 -23.00
C SER A 317 0.28 -7.60 -22.53
N SER A 318 0.37 -7.95 -21.25
CA SER A 318 -0.48 -8.97 -20.63
C SER A 318 -0.84 -8.60 -19.19
N LEU A 319 -1.93 -9.16 -18.67
CA LEU A 319 -2.39 -8.92 -17.30
C LEU A 319 -2.25 -10.17 -16.43
N THR A 320 -1.79 -9.98 -15.21
CA THR A 320 -1.89 -10.95 -14.11
C THR A 320 -2.67 -10.34 -12.95
N ILE A 321 -2.99 -11.14 -11.94
CA ILE A 321 -3.46 -10.64 -10.65
C ILE A 321 -2.51 -11.19 -9.62
N ALA A 322 -1.69 -10.32 -9.05
CA ALA A 322 -0.82 -10.64 -7.94
C ALA A 322 -1.59 -10.64 -6.61
N MET A 323 -1.04 -11.29 -5.58
CA MET A 323 -1.56 -11.27 -4.21
C MET A 323 -0.57 -10.57 -3.29
N GLU A 324 -1.01 -9.48 -2.67
CA GLU A 324 -0.33 -8.85 -1.55
C GLU A 324 -1.07 -9.30 -0.27
N GLY A 325 -0.53 -10.31 0.42
CA GLY A 325 -1.24 -10.99 1.50
C GLY A 325 -2.52 -11.66 0.99
N THR A 326 -3.69 -11.13 1.36
CA THR A 326 -4.99 -11.61 0.87
C THR A 326 -5.62 -10.73 -0.21
N ARG A 327 -4.98 -9.61 -0.56
CA ARG A 327 -5.51 -8.64 -1.50
C ARG A 327 -5.08 -9.00 -2.93
N PRO A 328 -6.04 -9.22 -3.85
CA PRO A 328 -5.74 -9.35 -5.26
C PRO A 328 -5.44 -7.97 -5.88
N ILE A 329 -4.33 -7.86 -6.60
CA ILE A 329 -3.86 -6.65 -7.27
C ILE A 329 -3.64 -7.02 -8.75
N PRO A 330 -4.46 -6.54 -9.70
CA PRO A 330 -4.16 -6.68 -11.12
C PRO A 330 -2.85 -5.99 -11.41
N LEU A 331 -2.04 -6.55 -12.29
CA LEU A 331 -0.80 -5.93 -12.72
C LEU A 331 -0.65 -6.14 -14.22
N GLU A 332 -0.36 -5.05 -14.92
CA GLU A 332 0.07 -5.11 -16.31
C GLU A 332 1.58 -5.42 -16.40
N ILE A 333 1.89 -6.39 -17.24
CA ILE A 333 3.24 -6.81 -17.59
C ILE A 333 3.46 -6.41 -19.05
N GLN A 334 4.47 -5.60 -19.28
CA GLN A 334 4.88 -5.14 -20.59
C GLN A 334 6.21 -5.78 -20.96
N ALA A 335 6.29 -6.34 -22.16
CA ALA A 335 7.49 -6.89 -22.75
C ALA A 335 7.72 -6.22 -24.10
N LEU A 336 8.97 -5.87 -24.38
CA LEU A 336 9.41 -5.35 -25.66
C LEU A 336 10.63 -6.15 -26.11
N ALA A 337 10.43 -6.98 -27.12
CA ALA A 337 11.45 -7.70 -27.82
C ALA A 337 11.78 -6.95 -29.12
N ASN A 338 13.05 -6.61 -29.30
CA ASN A 338 13.53 -6.01 -30.53
C ASN A 338 14.66 -6.87 -31.11
N ARG A 339 14.66 -7.01 -32.44
CA ARG A 339 15.78 -7.64 -33.13
C ARG A 339 17.02 -6.79 -32.92
N SER A 340 18.11 -7.42 -32.51
CA SER A 340 19.40 -6.75 -32.41
C SER A 340 19.88 -6.46 -33.84
N HIS A 341 19.68 -5.24 -34.33
CA HIS A 341 20.17 -4.82 -35.64
C HIS A 341 21.70 -4.74 -35.60
N PHE A 342 22.36 -5.59 -36.40
CA PHE A 342 23.74 -5.39 -36.82
C PHE A 342 23.71 -5.19 -38.33
N ASN A 343 24.04 -3.97 -38.80
CA ASN A 343 24.25 -3.74 -40.23
C ASN A 343 25.49 -4.49 -40.66
N MET A 344 25.29 -5.46 -41.54
CA MET A 344 26.33 -6.16 -42.26
C MET A 344 26.57 -5.43 -43.59
N ASP A 345 26.97 -4.16 -43.53
CA ASP A 345 27.52 -3.48 -44.70
C ASP A 345 29.02 -3.81 -44.72
N GLY A 346 29.33 -4.94 -45.33
CA GLY A 346 30.68 -5.46 -45.47
C GLY A 346 31.55 -4.51 -46.27
N LYS A 347 32.34 -3.68 -45.56
CA LYS A 347 33.63 -3.11 -45.97
C LYS A 347 34.18 -2.23 -44.83
N GLY A 348 34.88 -2.85 -43.89
CA GLY A 348 35.59 -2.12 -42.83
C GLY A 348 36.01 -3.04 -41.72
N GLY A 349 37.30 -3.38 -41.68
CA GLY A 349 37.86 -4.36 -40.77
C GLY A 349 37.81 -3.96 -39.29
N GLY A 350 37.83 -4.98 -38.44
CA GLY A 350 38.43 -4.90 -37.11
C GLY A 350 37.56 -4.31 -36.01
N SER A 351 36.60 -5.09 -35.50
CA SER A 351 36.33 -5.20 -34.05
C SER A 351 35.36 -6.34 -33.79
N THR A 352 35.87 -7.45 -33.26
CA THR A 352 35.09 -8.51 -32.63
C THR A 352 34.46 -7.99 -31.34
N SER A 353 33.25 -7.43 -31.43
CA SER A 353 32.35 -7.36 -30.27
C SER A 353 31.08 -8.13 -30.64
N ALA A 354 30.89 -9.27 -29.98
CA ALA A 354 29.71 -10.11 -30.19
C ALA A 354 28.44 -9.31 -29.87
N PRO A 355 27.31 -9.53 -30.58
CA PRO A 355 26.06 -8.84 -30.31
C PRO A 355 25.56 -9.22 -28.91
N PHE A 356 25.65 -8.30 -27.94
CA PHE A 356 25.11 -8.53 -26.61
C PHE A 356 23.57 -8.43 -26.69
N SER A 357 22.87 -9.56 -26.80
CA SER A 357 21.44 -9.65 -26.47
C SER A 357 21.24 -9.07 -25.08
N ARG A 358 20.56 -7.94 -24.98
CA ARG A 358 20.29 -7.30 -23.70
C ARG A 358 18.97 -7.80 -23.16
N VAL A 359 19.01 -8.44 -22.00
CA VAL A 359 17.83 -8.78 -21.20
C VAL A 359 17.79 -7.84 -20.01
N ARG A 360 16.70 -7.09 -19.86
CA ARG A 360 16.50 -6.19 -18.72
C ARG A 360 15.07 -6.28 -18.20
N GLY A 361 14.91 -6.54 -16.91
CA GLY A 361 13.62 -6.49 -16.23
C GLY A 361 13.59 -5.35 -15.21
N VAL A 362 12.51 -4.57 -15.21
CA VAL A 362 12.14 -3.65 -14.12
C VAL A 362 10.95 -4.27 -13.41
N GLY A 363 11.07 -4.55 -12.11
CA GLY A 363 10.03 -5.23 -11.32
C GLY A 363 10.00 -6.76 -11.47
N VAL A 364 10.97 -7.38 -12.14
CA VAL A 364 11.11 -8.84 -12.27
C VAL A 364 12.55 -9.27 -12.04
N ALA A 365 12.75 -10.36 -11.28
CA ALA A 365 14.07 -10.95 -11.07
C ALA A 365 14.66 -11.52 -12.36
N PHE A 366 15.95 -11.28 -12.59
CA PHE A 366 16.66 -11.73 -13.79
C PHE A 366 16.61 -13.25 -13.97
N ASP A 367 16.82 -14.01 -12.90
CA ASP A 367 16.80 -15.49 -12.93
C ASP A 367 15.43 -16.04 -13.37
N LYS A 368 14.33 -15.37 -12.97
CA LYS A 368 12.97 -15.75 -13.39
C LYS A 368 12.80 -15.57 -14.91
N LEU A 369 13.32 -14.48 -15.47
CA LEU A 369 13.28 -14.25 -16.92
C LEU A 369 14.08 -15.33 -17.67
N GLN A 370 15.28 -15.67 -17.19
CA GLN A 370 16.11 -16.72 -17.82
C GLN A 370 15.41 -18.08 -17.86
N LEU A 371 14.78 -18.48 -16.75
CA LEU A 371 14.02 -19.72 -16.69
C LEU A 371 12.84 -19.70 -17.67
N LEU A 372 12.09 -18.61 -17.73
CA LEU A 372 10.96 -18.50 -18.67
C LEU A 372 11.40 -18.52 -20.12
N PHE A 373 12.51 -17.87 -20.49
CA PHE A 373 13.07 -17.98 -21.84
C PHE A 373 13.41 -19.43 -22.19
N ALA A 374 14.08 -20.16 -21.29
CA ALA A 374 14.43 -21.56 -21.52
C ALA A 374 13.20 -22.46 -21.70
N VAL A 375 12.15 -22.23 -20.91
CA VAL A 375 10.89 -22.99 -21.02
C VAL A 375 10.13 -22.64 -22.30
N LEU A 376 10.04 -21.35 -22.66
CA LEU A 376 9.39 -20.89 -23.88
C LEU A 376 10.08 -21.44 -25.14
N GLU A 377 11.41 -21.40 -25.20
CA GLU A 377 12.16 -21.93 -26.34
C GLU A 377 12.03 -23.45 -26.44
N ARG A 378 12.17 -24.18 -25.33
CA ARG A 378 12.19 -25.65 -25.35
C ARG A 378 10.80 -26.29 -25.44
N ARG A 379 9.77 -25.66 -24.87
CA ARG A 379 8.42 -26.27 -24.72
C ARG A 379 7.38 -25.63 -25.62
N ALA A 380 7.51 -24.35 -25.92
CA ALA A 380 6.58 -23.61 -26.76
C ALA A 380 7.16 -23.19 -28.14
N HIS A 381 8.43 -23.51 -28.42
CA HIS A 381 9.13 -23.18 -29.66
C HIS A 381 9.17 -21.68 -29.99
N VAL A 382 9.12 -20.82 -28.97
CA VAL A 382 9.30 -19.37 -29.14
C VAL A 382 10.79 -19.06 -29.08
N SER A 383 11.37 -18.63 -30.20
CA SER A 383 12.80 -18.36 -30.29
C SER A 383 13.13 -16.91 -29.97
N PHE A 384 14.01 -16.70 -28.99
CA PHE A 384 14.54 -15.39 -28.58
C PHE A 384 15.90 -15.08 -29.20
N ARG A 385 16.35 -15.88 -30.19
CA ARG A 385 17.67 -15.72 -30.80
C ARG A 385 17.80 -14.36 -31.46
N ASN A 386 18.94 -13.70 -31.24
CA ASN A 386 19.26 -12.37 -31.75
C ASN A 386 18.27 -11.27 -31.34
N GLN A 387 17.57 -11.45 -30.21
CA GLN A 387 16.63 -10.45 -29.70
C GLN A 387 17.12 -9.86 -28.38
N SER A 388 16.99 -8.55 -28.26
CA SER A 388 17.09 -7.85 -26.98
C SER A 388 15.68 -7.72 -26.40
N VAL A 389 15.51 -8.09 -25.13
CA VAL A 389 14.21 -8.16 -24.48
C VAL A 389 14.19 -7.28 -23.23
N PHE A 390 13.20 -6.41 -23.15
CA PHE A 390 12.94 -5.53 -22.03
C PHE A 390 11.60 -5.89 -21.42
N VAL A 391 11.54 -5.98 -20.09
CA VAL A 391 10.31 -6.24 -19.35
C VAL A 391 10.11 -5.13 -18.33
N ASN A 392 8.89 -4.62 -18.25
CA ASN A 392 8.48 -3.63 -17.27
C ASN A 392 7.16 -4.05 -16.61
N ILE A 393 7.09 -3.94 -15.29
CA ILE A 393 5.85 -4.11 -14.53
C ILE A 393 5.31 -2.72 -14.21
N ALA A 394 4.04 -2.49 -14.52
CA ALA A 394 3.41 -1.20 -14.30
C ALA A 394 3.52 -0.74 -12.83
N GLU A 395 3.62 0.58 -12.63
CA GLU A 395 3.54 1.26 -11.32
C GLU A 395 4.62 0.85 -10.29
N GLY A 396 5.79 0.37 -10.75
CA GLY A 396 6.93 0.06 -9.88
C GLY A 396 6.75 -1.18 -8.99
N TYR A 397 5.74 -2.00 -9.28
CA TYR A 397 5.50 -3.24 -8.55
C TYR A 397 6.59 -4.29 -8.86
N THR A 398 6.94 -5.12 -7.89
CA THR A 398 7.86 -6.24 -8.09
C THR A 398 7.12 -7.57 -8.02
N ILE A 399 7.18 -8.36 -9.09
CA ILE A 399 6.59 -9.70 -9.13
C ILE A 399 7.47 -10.66 -8.33
N GLN A 400 6.95 -11.12 -7.18
CA GLN A 400 7.63 -12.10 -6.33
C GLN A 400 6.92 -13.46 -6.24
N GLU A 401 5.78 -13.64 -6.90
CA GLU A 401 4.99 -14.87 -6.80
C GLU A 401 5.01 -15.72 -8.07
N PRO A 402 4.82 -17.05 -7.95
CA PRO A 402 4.76 -17.95 -9.11
C PRO A 402 3.53 -17.75 -10.01
N ALA A 403 2.41 -17.25 -9.46
CA ALA A 403 1.15 -17.15 -10.22
C ALA A 403 1.21 -16.19 -11.43
N ALA A 404 2.19 -15.28 -11.44
CA ALA A 404 2.41 -14.32 -12.52
C ALA A 404 3.28 -14.87 -13.67
N ASP A 405 3.83 -16.09 -13.54
CA ASP A 405 4.74 -16.67 -14.53
C ASP A 405 4.05 -16.83 -15.89
N LEU A 406 2.78 -17.25 -15.89
CA LEU A 406 2.02 -17.42 -17.14
C LEU A 406 1.82 -16.09 -17.87
N ALA A 407 1.42 -15.03 -17.18
CA ALA A 407 1.26 -13.71 -17.78
C ALA A 407 2.60 -13.20 -18.34
N LEU A 408 3.68 -13.32 -17.55
CA LEU A 408 5.01 -12.93 -18.00
C LEU A 408 5.44 -13.70 -19.25
N ALA A 409 5.18 -15.00 -19.31
CA ALA A 409 5.45 -15.81 -20.50
C ALA A 409 4.60 -15.40 -21.72
N VAL A 410 3.34 -15.01 -21.50
CA VAL A 410 2.43 -14.50 -22.54
C VAL A 410 2.92 -13.16 -23.09
N ALA A 411 3.28 -12.20 -22.24
CA ALA A 411 3.84 -10.92 -22.68
C ALA A 411 5.12 -11.12 -23.50
N LEU A 412 6.05 -11.94 -23.01
CA LEU A 412 7.29 -12.26 -23.71
C LEU A 412 7.03 -12.89 -25.09
N ALA A 413 6.16 -13.90 -25.15
CA ALA A 413 5.83 -14.57 -26.41
C ALA A 413 5.10 -13.65 -27.39
N SER A 414 4.15 -12.85 -26.88
CA SER A 414 3.40 -11.87 -27.65
C SER A 414 4.34 -10.88 -28.36
N SER A 415 5.31 -10.32 -27.61
CA SER A 415 6.27 -9.36 -28.17
C SER A 415 7.22 -9.99 -29.18
N VAL A 416 7.72 -11.20 -28.93
CA VAL A 416 8.61 -11.90 -29.88
C VAL A 416 7.91 -12.29 -31.18
N LEU A 417 6.64 -12.70 -31.06
CA LEU A 417 5.84 -13.16 -32.20
C LEU A 417 5.13 -11.99 -32.90
N ALA A 418 5.22 -10.77 -32.37
CA ALA A 418 4.47 -9.60 -32.81
C ALA A 418 2.96 -9.90 -32.96
N ARG A 419 2.40 -10.66 -32.00
CA ARG A 419 0.98 -11.03 -31.98
C ARG A 419 0.31 -10.43 -30.75
N PRO A 420 -0.79 -9.69 -30.90
CA PRO A 420 -1.49 -9.11 -29.77
C PRO A 420 -2.05 -10.17 -28.84
N VAL A 421 -2.07 -9.85 -27.55
CA VAL A 421 -2.74 -10.67 -26.53
C VAL A 421 -4.24 -10.43 -26.58
N LEU A 422 -5.01 -11.48 -26.31
CA LEU A 422 -6.47 -11.43 -26.24
C LEU A 422 -6.95 -10.26 -25.36
N PRO A 423 -7.78 -9.34 -25.88
CA PRO A 423 -8.23 -8.18 -25.11
C PRO A 423 -9.01 -8.57 -23.86
N ARG A 424 -8.89 -7.76 -22.80
CA ARG A 424 -9.59 -7.96 -21.52
C ARG A 424 -9.38 -9.36 -20.93
N SER A 425 -8.20 -9.93 -21.15
CA SER A 425 -7.81 -11.24 -20.64
C SER A 425 -6.83 -11.12 -19.49
N VAL A 426 -6.85 -12.11 -18.60
CA VAL A 426 -5.89 -12.24 -17.49
C VAL A 426 -5.35 -13.65 -17.41
N PHE A 427 -4.07 -13.77 -17.12
CA PHE A 427 -3.35 -15.03 -17.11
C PHE A 427 -2.81 -15.34 -15.72
N LEU A 428 -3.24 -16.47 -15.16
CA LEU A 428 -2.87 -16.92 -13.83
C LEU A 428 -2.27 -18.32 -13.94
N GLY A 429 -1.06 -18.53 -13.43
CA GLY A 429 -0.44 -19.85 -13.45
C GLY A 429 1.04 -19.81 -13.16
N GLU A 430 1.51 -20.79 -12.40
CA GLU A 430 2.94 -21.09 -12.30
C GLU A 430 3.37 -21.93 -13.50
N VAL A 431 4.50 -21.57 -14.12
CA VAL A 431 5.06 -22.28 -15.26
C VAL A 431 6.15 -23.22 -14.78
N ALA A 432 5.89 -24.53 -14.84
CA ALA A 432 6.92 -25.53 -14.51
C ALA A 432 7.95 -25.66 -15.65
N LEU A 433 9.17 -26.11 -15.33
CA LEU A 433 10.23 -26.36 -16.32
C LEU A 433 9.87 -27.42 -17.38
N SER A 434 8.89 -28.27 -17.07
CA SER A 434 8.31 -29.22 -18.02
C SER A 434 7.40 -28.58 -19.06
N GLY A 435 6.99 -27.32 -18.86
CA GLY A 435 5.99 -26.61 -19.67
C GLY A 435 4.55 -26.83 -19.20
N HIS A 436 4.33 -27.55 -18.10
CA HIS A 436 3.01 -27.68 -17.48
C HIS A 436 2.66 -26.48 -16.60
N LEU A 437 1.37 -26.15 -16.55
CA LEU A 437 0.86 -25.11 -15.67
C LEU A 437 0.44 -25.69 -14.32
N ARG A 438 0.89 -25.03 -13.25
CA ARG A 438 0.59 -25.44 -11.87
C ARG A 438 -0.45 -24.52 -11.23
N PRO A 439 -1.36 -25.07 -10.39
CA PRO A 439 -2.39 -24.31 -9.71
C PRO A 439 -1.85 -23.16 -8.85
N VAL A 440 -2.63 -22.09 -8.74
CA VAL A 440 -2.27 -20.89 -7.96
C VAL A 440 -3.08 -20.79 -6.69
N LYS A 441 -2.49 -20.17 -5.65
CA LYS A 441 -3.17 -19.89 -4.39
C LYS A 441 -4.22 -18.79 -4.55
N MET A 442 -5.28 -18.84 -3.74
CA MET A 442 -6.33 -17.82 -3.64
C MET A 442 -7.02 -17.50 -4.98
N LEU A 443 -7.25 -18.53 -5.80
CA LEU A 443 -7.81 -18.37 -7.15
C LEU A 443 -9.17 -17.63 -7.13
N GLU A 444 -10.06 -17.93 -6.20
CA GLU A 444 -11.38 -17.27 -6.10
C GLU A 444 -11.25 -15.75 -5.89
N SER A 445 -10.32 -15.31 -5.03
CA SER A 445 -10.05 -13.89 -4.81
C SER A 445 -9.51 -13.21 -6.08
N ARG A 446 -8.65 -13.90 -6.83
CA ARG A 446 -8.11 -13.39 -8.10
C ARG A 446 -9.22 -13.28 -9.14
N LEU A 447 -10.07 -14.28 -9.28
CA LEU A 447 -11.22 -14.24 -10.21
C LEU A 447 -12.20 -13.12 -9.84
N ALA A 448 -12.50 -12.95 -8.55
CA ALA A 448 -13.36 -11.84 -8.11
C ALA A 448 -12.77 -10.47 -8.46
N ALA A 449 -11.44 -10.30 -8.35
CA ALA A 449 -10.78 -9.07 -8.79
C ALA A 449 -10.81 -8.89 -10.30
N ALA A 450 -10.54 -9.95 -11.08
CA ALA A 450 -10.63 -9.92 -12.54
C ALA A 450 -12.03 -9.44 -13.00
N ALA A 451 -13.09 -9.99 -12.40
CA ALA A 451 -14.46 -9.60 -12.70
C ALA A 451 -14.73 -8.13 -12.37
N LYS A 452 -14.28 -7.68 -11.19
CA LYS A 452 -14.44 -6.28 -10.75
C LYS A 452 -13.70 -5.27 -11.62
N VAL A 453 -12.54 -5.65 -12.18
CA VAL A 453 -11.76 -4.84 -13.12
C VAL A 453 -12.42 -4.80 -14.51
N GLY A 454 -13.41 -5.66 -14.76
CA GLY A 454 -14.09 -5.76 -16.05
C GLY A 454 -13.33 -6.63 -17.06
N LEU A 455 -12.43 -7.50 -16.60
CA LEU A 455 -11.83 -8.52 -17.47
C LEU A 455 -12.92 -9.52 -17.88
N ARG A 456 -12.83 -10.04 -19.10
CA ARG A 456 -13.82 -10.96 -19.67
C ARG A 456 -13.32 -12.38 -19.73
N VAL A 457 -12.01 -12.57 -19.90
CA VAL A 457 -11.40 -13.90 -20.09
C VAL A 457 -10.34 -14.12 -19.02
N CYS A 458 -10.37 -15.27 -18.35
CA CYS A 458 -9.32 -15.66 -17.41
C CYS A 458 -8.76 -17.02 -17.81
N VAL A 459 -7.47 -17.06 -18.15
CA VAL A 459 -6.76 -18.30 -18.45
C VAL A 459 -6.08 -18.80 -17.18
N ILE A 460 -6.44 -20.01 -16.76
CA ILE A 460 -5.98 -20.62 -15.51
C ILE A 460 -5.39 -22.02 -15.78
N PRO A 461 -4.60 -22.58 -14.84
CA PRO A 461 -4.14 -23.96 -14.93
C PRO A 461 -5.33 -24.91 -14.82
N ARG A 462 -5.27 -26.04 -15.52
CA ARG A 462 -6.31 -27.08 -15.47
C ARG A 462 -6.63 -27.48 -14.03
N VAL A 463 -7.92 -27.43 -13.69
CA VAL A 463 -8.40 -27.62 -12.32
C VAL A 463 -8.83 -29.06 -12.09
N HIS A 464 -8.15 -29.70 -11.15
CA HIS A 464 -8.43 -31.09 -10.77
C HIS A 464 -9.28 -31.23 -9.50
N CYS A 465 -9.43 -30.16 -8.70
CA CYS A 465 -10.16 -30.22 -7.43
C CYS A 465 -11.64 -29.83 -7.56
N ALA A 466 -12.53 -30.58 -6.91
CA ALA A 466 -13.97 -30.35 -6.91
C ALA A 466 -14.38 -29.04 -6.21
N GLU A 467 -13.71 -28.66 -5.10
CA GLU A 467 -13.99 -27.38 -4.42
C GLU A 467 -13.70 -26.18 -5.33
N THR A 468 -12.58 -26.22 -6.03
CA THR A 468 -12.18 -25.16 -6.97
C THR A 468 -13.19 -25.06 -8.11
N ARG A 469 -13.64 -26.17 -8.69
CA ARG A 469 -14.70 -26.16 -9.72
C ARG A 469 -16.01 -25.54 -9.22
N LYS A 470 -16.38 -25.78 -7.96
CA LYS A 470 -17.56 -25.15 -7.35
C LYS A 470 -17.38 -23.64 -7.22
N ALA A 471 -16.17 -23.19 -6.88
CA ALA A 471 -15.84 -21.76 -6.83
C ALA A 471 -15.90 -21.09 -8.21
N LEU A 472 -15.45 -21.78 -9.27
CA LEU A 472 -15.51 -21.27 -10.66
C LEU A 472 -16.94 -20.95 -11.11
N ARG A 473 -17.91 -21.81 -10.77
CA ARG A 473 -19.33 -21.64 -11.13
C ARG A 473 -19.95 -20.31 -10.66
N LYS A 474 -19.37 -19.69 -9.62
CA LYS A 474 -19.83 -18.37 -9.14
C LYS A 474 -19.59 -17.25 -10.17
N PHE A 475 -18.70 -17.49 -11.13
CA PHE A 475 -18.25 -16.47 -12.08
C PHE A 475 -18.74 -16.70 -13.51
N ASP A 476 -19.49 -17.78 -13.80
CA ASP A 476 -19.93 -18.17 -15.14
C ASP A 476 -20.69 -17.07 -15.91
N GLY A 477 -21.34 -16.13 -15.19
CA GLY A 477 -22.03 -14.98 -15.79
C GLY A 477 -21.20 -13.70 -15.93
N SER A 478 -20.01 -13.64 -15.33
CA SER A 478 -19.17 -12.43 -15.27
C SER A 478 -17.80 -12.59 -15.95
N LEU A 479 -17.28 -13.82 -16.01
CA LEU A 479 -15.96 -14.15 -16.52
C LEU A 479 -16.00 -15.47 -17.27
N ARG A 480 -15.43 -15.49 -18.48
CA ARG A 480 -15.12 -16.72 -19.19
C ARG A 480 -13.80 -17.30 -18.67
N VAL A 481 -13.89 -18.34 -17.84
CA VAL A 481 -12.71 -19.06 -17.33
C VAL A 481 -12.32 -20.14 -18.34
N VAL A 482 -11.06 -20.09 -18.81
CA VAL A 482 -10.50 -21.07 -19.76
C VAL A 482 -9.35 -21.81 -19.09
N GLU A 483 -9.39 -23.13 -19.14
CA GLU A 483 -8.38 -23.99 -18.51
C GLU A 483 -7.31 -24.45 -19.50
N ALA A 484 -6.04 -24.28 -19.13
CA ALA A 484 -4.89 -24.76 -19.89
C ALA A 484 -4.01 -25.70 -19.05
N ALA A 485 -3.59 -26.82 -19.63
CA ALA A 485 -2.70 -27.78 -18.97
C ALA A 485 -1.21 -27.49 -19.22
N THR A 486 -0.90 -26.81 -20.32
CA THR A 486 0.46 -26.52 -20.76
C THR A 486 0.61 -25.06 -21.16
N LEU A 487 1.84 -24.56 -21.08
CA LEU A 487 2.21 -23.23 -21.55
C LEU A 487 1.86 -23.04 -23.02
N ARG A 488 2.12 -24.05 -23.87
CA ARG A 488 1.76 -24.01 -25.29
C ARG A 488 0.27 -23.78 -25.50
N GLN A 489 -0.58 -24.57 -24.83
CA GLN A 489 -2.03 -24.42 -24.92
C GLN A 489 -2.48 -23.03 -24.48
N ALA A 490 -1.92 -22.51 -23.39
CA ALA A 490 -2.23 -21.17 -22.91
C ALA A 490 -1.80 -20.08 -23.90
N LEU A 491 -0.65 -20.20 -24.56
CA LEU A 491 -0.20 -19.27 -25.59
C LEU A 491 -1.11 -19.27 -26.82
N THR A 492 -1.55 -20.45 -27.27
CA THR A 492 -2.52 -20.55 -28.38
C THR A 492 -3.80 -19.80 -28.05
N ILE A 493 -4.33 -19.96 -26.82
CA ILE A 493 -5.51 -19.22 -26.36
C ILE A 493 -5.21 -17.72 -26.28
N ALA A 494 -4.06 -17.34 -25.71
CA ALA A 494 -3.68 -15.95 -25.48
C ALA A 494 -3.52 -15.15 -26.78
N LEU A 495 -2.98 -15.77 -27.84
CA LEU A 495 -2.62 -15.09 -29.10
C LEU A 495 -3.65 -15.31 -30.22
N SER A 496 -4.78 -15.95 -29.92
CA SER A 496 -5.85 -16.26 -30.87
C SER A 496 -6.57 -15.04 -31.47
N ALA A 497 -6.37 -13.84 -30.90
CA ALA A 497 -6.95 -12.59 -31.41
C ALA A 497 -6.47 -12.21 -32.82
N GLY A 498 -5.32 -12.72 -33.27
CA GLY A 498 -4.78 -12.48 -34.61
C GLY A 498 -5.34 -13.37 -35.73
N ASP A 499 -6.10 -14.42 -35.41
CA ASP A 499 -6.61 -15.40 -36.41
C ASP A 499 -8.07 -15.14 -36.81
N SER A 500 -8.77 -14.21 -36.16
CA SER A 500 -10.19 -13.96 -36.40
C SER A 500 -10.45 -12.86 -37.43
N GLY A 501 -10.21 -13.17 -38.70
CA GLY A 501 -11.05 -12.64 -39.77
C GLY A 501 -12.45 -13.27 -39.65
N GLY A 502 -13.37 -12.57 -38.97
CA GLY A 502 -14.81 -12.80 -38.97
C GLY A 502 -15.29 -14.26 -38.80
N ARG A 503 -15.48 -14.69 -37.55
CA ARG A 503 -16.62 -15.53 -37.09
C ARG A 503 -16.44 -15.89 -35.61
N ASP A 504 -17.49 -15.66 -34.83
CA ASP A 504 -17.69 -16.27 -33.51
C ASP A 504 -17.72 -17.80 -33.67
N ALA A 505 -16.56 -18.45 -33.58
CA ALA A 505 -16.43 -19.89 -33.47
C ALA A 505 -15.36 -20.22 -32.44
N ALA A 506 -15.71 -21.13 -31.51
CA ALA A 506 -14.80 -21.62 -30.48
C ALA A 506 -13.54 -22.24 -31.11
N PRO A 507 -12.35 -22.09 -30.52
CA PRO A 507 -11.20 -22.87 -30.95
C PRO A 507 -11.43 -24.32 -30.52
N GLU A 508 -11.78 -25.17 -31.48
CA GLU A 508 -11.75 -26.62 -31.31
C GLU A 508 -10.32 -27.06 -31.00
N THR A 509 -10.18 -27.87 -29.97
CA THR A 509 -8.90 -28.46 -29.54
C THR A 509 -8.55 -29.62 -30.45
N ASP A 510 -8.19 -29.35 -31.70
CA ASP A 510 -7.59 -30.35 -32.57
C ASP A 510 -6.12 -30.03 -32.81
N ALA A 511 -5.30 -31.06 -32.56
CA ALA A 511 -3.90 -31.09 -32.91
C ALA A 511 -3.80 -31.07 -34.44
N ALA A 512 -3.57 -29.89 -35.00
CA ALA A 512 -3.19 -29.71 -36.40
C ALA A 512 -1.81 -29.04 -36.48
N ASP A 513 -1.04 -29.54 -37.44
CA ASP A 513 0.41 -29.44 -37.60
C ASP A 513 0.99 -28.02 -37.59
N TRP A 514 2.10 -27.86 -36.86
CA TRP A 514 3.09 -26.77 -36.92
C TRP A 514 4.50 -27.37 -36.84
#